data_AF-A0A355W6F3-F1
#
_entry.id   AF-A0A355W6F3-F1
#
_cell.length_a   1.000
_cell.length_b   1.000
_cell.length_c   1.000
_cell.angle_alpha   90.00
_cell.angle_beta   90.00
_cell.angle_gamma   90.00
#
_symmetry.space_group_name_H-M   'P 1'
#
loop_
_entity.id
_entity.type
_entity.pdbx_description
1 polymer ?
#
loop_
_entity_poly.entity_id
_entity_poly.type
_entity_poly.pdbx_seq_one_letter_code
_entity_poly.pdbx_strand_id
1 'polypeptide(L)' 'MEIINYTDQHKDFRIKARKFMEKEVIPNVEQWEKERLMPKSAWKKMGEAGFLC' A
#
# COMPACT_ATOMS: atom_id res chain seq x y z
N MET A 1 7.15 -17.56 10.30
CA MET A 1 6.74 -17.24 11.68
C MET A 1 5.36 -16.59 11.64
N GLU A 2 4.33 -17.30 12.09
CA GLU A 2 3.05 -16.69 12.47
C GLU A 2 3.22 -16.22 13.92
N ILE A 3 3.59 -14.95 14.10
CA ILE A 3 3.77 -14.34 15.44
C ILE A 3 2.41 -13.89 16.01
N ILE A 4 1.40 -13.72 15.15
CA ILE A 4 0.06 -13.25 15.47
C ILE A 4 -0.94 -14.12 14.69
N ASN A 5 -2.03 -14.55 15.32
CA ASN A 5 -3.12 -15.27 14.65
C ASN A 5 -3.94 -14.31 13.77
N TYR A 6 -3.73 -14.37 12.45
CA TYR A 6 -4.51 -13.59 11.49
C TYR A 6 -5.83 -14.26 11.15
N THR A 7 -6.93 -13.54 11.33
CA THR A 7 -8.24 -13.93 10.77
C THR A 7 -8.24 -13.82 9.24
N ASP A 8 -9.22 -14.42 8.58
CA ASP A 8 -9.32 -14.37 7.12
C ASP A 8 -9.50 -12.95 6.58
N GLN A 9 -10.21 -12.08 7.31
CA GLN A 9 -10.30 -10.65 6.97
C GLN A 9 -8.94 -9.96 6.92
N HIS A 10 -8.02 -10.31 7.83
CA HIS A 10 -6.66 -9.76 7.78
C HIS A 10 -5.89 -10.28 6.56
N LYS A 11 -6.07 -11.56 6.20
CA LYS A 11 -5.42 -12.15 5.04
C LYS A 11 -5.91 -11.49 3.75
N ASP A 12 -7.22 -11.29 3.62
CA ASP A 12 -7.85 -10.61 2.49
C ASP A 12 -7.37 -9.16 2.38
N PHE A 13 -7.31 -8.45 3.51
CA PHE A 13 -6.75 -7.11 3.55
C PHE A 13 -5.28 -7.07 3.08
N ARG A 14 -4.44 -8.01 3.55
CA ARG A 14 -3.03 -8.10 3.12
C ARG A 14 -2.91 -8.39 1.63
N ILE A 15 -3.75 -9.25 1.07
CA ILE A 15 -3.78 -9.52 -0.38
C ILE A 15 -4.17 -8.25 -1.14
N LYS A 16 -5.21 -7.55 -0.71
CA LYS A 16 -5.65 -6.28 -1.32
C LYS A 16 -4.54 -5.23 -1.26
N ALA A 17 -3.92 -5.05 -0.09
CA ALA A 17 -2.83 -4.10 0.11
C ALA A 17 -1.63 -4.44 -0.77
N ARG A 18 -1.20 -5.71 -0.82
CA ARG A 18 -0.09 -6.15 -1.68
C ARG A 18 -0.33 -5.80 -3.15
N LYS A 19 -1.49 -6.15 -3.69
CA LYS A 19 -1.86 -5.84 -5.09
C LYS A 19 -1.86 -4.34 -5.37
N PHE A 20 -2.32 -3.53 -4.42
CA PHE A 20 -2.26 -2.08 -4.54
C PHE A 20 -0.82 -1.57 -4.59
N MET A 21 0.05 -2.06 -3.69
CA MET A 21 1.46 -1.65 -3.66
C MET A 21 2.20 -2.02 -4.96
N GLU A 22 1.99 -3.26 -5.45
CA GLU A 22 2.59 -3.74 -6.71
C GLU A 22 2.21 -2.88 -7.91
N LYS A 23 0.96 -2.40 -7.96
CA LYS A 23 0.45 -1.64 -9.10
C LYS A 23 0.73 -0.14 -9.00
N GLU A 24 0.52 0.46 -7.82
CA GLU A 24 0.45 1.91 -7.67
C GLU A 24 1.69 2.51 -6.99
N VAL A 25 2.44 1.73 -6.21
CA VAL A 25 3.56 2.22 -5.39
C VAL A 25 4.89 1.78 -5.98
N ILE A 26 5.14 0.47 -6.08
CA ILE A 26 6.43 -0.12 -6.49
C ILE A 26 7.00 0.49 -7.78
N PRO A 27 6.22 0.70 -8.86
CA PRO A 27 6.75 1.29 -10.09
C PRO A 27 7.32 2.71 -9.95
N ASN A 28 6.97 3.42 -8.88
CA ASN A 28 7.34 4.82 -8.68
C ASN A 28 8.36 5.02 -7.54
N VAL A 29 8.74 3.97 -6.81
CA VAL A 29 9.57 4.08 -5.60
C VAL A 29 10.91 4.75 -5.88
N GLU A 30 11.63 4.32 -6.91
CA GLU A 30 12.96 4.89 -7.23
C GLU A 30 12.90 6.40 -7.48
N GLN A 31 11.86 6.86 -8.19
CA GLN A 31 11.67 8.28 -8.45
C GLN A 31 11.34 9.05 -7.17
N TRP A 32 10.43 8.54 -6.36
CA TRP A 32 10.02 9.18 -5.11
C TRP A 32 11.16 9.25 -4.10
N GLU A 33 12.02 8.22 -4.06
CA GLU A 33 13.23 8.23 -3.23
C GLU A 33 14.24 9.26 -3.70
N LYS A 34 14.49 9.34 -5.02
CA LYS A 34 15.38 10.35 -5.61
C LYS A 34 14.89 11.78 -5.35
N GLU A 35 13.59 12.00 -5.46
CA GLU A 35 12.95 13.29 -5.19
C GLU A 35 12.74 13.56 -3.69
N ARG A 36 12.94 12.53 -2.85
CA ARG A 36 12.63 12.52 -1.41
C ARG A 36 11.19 12.95 -1.12
N LEU A 37 10.28 12.62 -2.03
CA LEU A 37 8.90 13.05 -1.97
C LEU A 37 7.98 12.00 -2.59
N MET A 38 7.00 11.57 -1.82
CA MET A 38 5.84 10.86 -2.36
C MET A 38 4.75 11.89 -2.73
N PRO A 39 4.23 11.89 -3.96
CA PRO A 39 3.25 12.88 -4.40
C PRO A 39 1.94 12.74 -3.65
N LYS A 40 1.26 13.87 -3.39
CA LYS A 40 -0.06 13.89 -2.71
C LYS A 40 -1.13 13.04 -3.40
N SER A 41 -1.02 12.87 -4.73
CA SER A 41 -1.93 12.02 -5.50
C SER A 41 -1.82 10.54 -5.12
N ALA A 42 -0.63 10.06 -4.74
CA ALA A 42 -0.46 8.69 -4.25
C ALA A 42 -1.20 8.47 -2.93
N TRP A 43 -1.08 9.42 -1.99
CA TRP A 43 -1.84 9.42 -0.73
C TRP A 43 -3.35 9.48 -0.96
N LYS A 44 -3.81 10.32 -1.90
CA LYS A 44 -5.23 10.40 -2.26
C LYS A 44 -5.76 9.07 -2.79
N LYS A 45 -5.03 8.43 -3.71
CA LYS A 45 -5.38 7.10 -4.23
C LYS A 45 -5.45 6.03 -3.13
N MET A 46 -4.55 6.09 -2.15
CA MET A 46 -4.61 5.18 -0.99
C MET A 46 -5.85 5.39 -0.14
N GLY A 47 -6.27 6.66 0.06
CA GLY A 47 -7.53 7.00 0.74
C GLY A 47 -8.75 6.49 -0.03
N GLU A 48 -8.82 6.75 -1.33
CA GLU A 48 -9.91 6.26 -2.21
C GLU A 48 -9.99 4.72 -2.25
N ALA A 49 -8.84 4.04 -2.12
CA ALA A 49 -8.79 2.58 -2.02
C ALA A 49 -9.19 2.03 -0.63
N GLY A 50 -9.45 2.91 0.34
CA GLY A 50 -9.89 2.57 1.69
C GLY A 50 -8.75 2.09 2.62
N PHE A 51 -7.51 2.54 2.39
CA PHE A 51 -6.37 2.24 3.26
C PHE A 51 -6.09 3.32 4.30
N LEU A 52 -6.64 4.53 4.13
CA LEU A 52 -6.43 5.68 5.01
C LEU A 52 -7.78 6.20 5.52
N CYS A 53 -7.81 6.71 6.75
CA CYS A 53 -8.99 7.31 7.39
C CYS A 53 -9.02 8.84 7.27
#